data_AF-A0A150G2V3-F1
#
_entry.id   AF-A0A150G2V3-F1
#
_cell.length_a   1.000
_cell.length_b   1.000
_cell.length_c   1.000
_cell.angle_alpha   90.00
_cell.angle_beta   90.00
_cell.angle_gamma   90.00
#
_symmetry.space_group_name_H-M   'P 1'
#
loop_
_entity.id
_entity.type
_entity.pdbx_description
1 polymer ?
#
loop_
_entity_poly.entity_id
_entity_poly.type
_entity_poly.pdbx_seq_one_letter_code
_entity_poly.pdbx_strand_id
1 'polypeptide(L)'
;MQTSRSCSWEQLPPDMLARIASLLDRNEVATSLRRVNKAAAAQFSGPEHTTVHLSQPVPPSDFAAHWLAPGTTRGLTLKQRRQLPCLAAASGVVANLQVALQAVGCTLMTHKVFEAGAASGKLFSCQWLWQQGCPTGPEQYGSSGLLGTAAGGGHLHLSVLAGLEPPN
;
A
#
# COMPACT_ATOMS: atom_id res chain seq x y z
N MET A 1 35.58 26.29 -20.50
CA MET A 1 34.11 26.28 -20.67
C MET A 1 33.64 24.84 -20.50
N GLN A 2 33.21 24.46 -19.29
CA GLN A 2 32.67 23.13 -19.02
C GLN A 2 31.19 23.12 -19.42
N THR A 3 30.84 22.30 -20.41
CA THR A 3 29.46 21.98 -20.74
C THR A 3 28.90 21.11 -19.62
N SER A 4 28.06 21.73 -18.78
CA SER A 4 27.27 21.03 -17.77
C SER A 4 26.52 19.88 -18.45
N ARG A 5 26.79 18.65 -18.01
CA ARG A 5 26.05 17.46 -18.44
C ARG A 5 24.58 17.67 -18.07
N SER A 6 23.75 18.03 -19.05
CA SER A 6 22.31 18.08 -18.89
C SER A 6 21.86 16.71 -18.38
N CYS A 7 21.12 16.68 -17.26
CA CYS A 7 20.60 15.44 -16.73
C CYS A 7 19.70 14.81 -17.80
N SER A 8 19.96 13.56 -18.21
CA SER A 8 19.32 12.89 -19.36
C SER A 8 17.78 12.92 -19.33
N TRP A 9 17.20 13.08 -18.15
CA TRP A 9 15.76 13.23 -17.91
C TRP A 9 15.15 14.53 -18.42
N GLU A 10 15.92 15.60 -18.54
CA GLU A 10 15.43 16.89 -19.07
C GLU A 10 15.28 16.88 -20.60
N GLN A 11 15.92 15.94 -21.27
CA GLN A 11 15.90 15.79 -22.74
C GLN A 11 14.88 14.74 -23.22
N LEU A 12 14.18 14.09 -22.29
CA LEU A 12 13.21 13.04 -22.60
C LEU A 12 11.95 13.64 -23.22
N PRO A 13 11.53 13.19 -24.42
CA PRO A 13 10.28 13.64 -25.03
C PRO A 13 9.07 13.33 -24.13
N PRO A 14 8.04 14.19 -24.10
CA PRO A 14 6.83 13.97 -23.30
C PRO A 14 6.15 12.62 -23.55
N ASP A 15 6.22 12.10 -24.78
CA ASP A 15 5.64 10.80 -25.17
C ASP A 15 6.34 9.62 -24.48
N MET A 16 7.66 9.73 -24.27
CA MET A 16 8.43 8.71 -23.57
C MET A 16 8.14 8.74 -22.07
N LEU A 17 7.98 9.94 -21.49
CA LEU A 17 7.53 10.09 -20.10
C LEU A 17 6.13 9.52 -19.89
N ALA A 18 5.21 9.74 -20.84
CA ALA A 18 3.87 9.17 -20.80
C ALA A 18 3.90 7.63 -20.89
N ARG A 19 4.76 7.06 -21.74
CA ARG A 19 4.99 5.61 -21.81
C ARG A 19 5.54 5.05 -20.51
N ILE A 20 6.55 5.69 -19.92
CA ILE A 20 7.08 5.28 -18.61
C ILE A 20 5.97 5.35 -17.55
N ALA A 21 5.21 6.44 -17.50
CA ALA A 21 4.09 6.59 -16.57
C ALA A 21 3.02 5.51 -16.74
N SER A 22 2.77 5.06 -17.97
CA SER A 22 1.79 3.99 -18.25
C SER A 22 2.23 2.60 -17.73
N LEU A 23 3.53 2.42 -17.47
CA LEU A 23 4.10 1.18 -16.93
C LEU A 23 4.23 1.21 -15.41
N LEU A 24 4.08 2.39 -14.78
CA LEU A 24 4.23 2.59 -13.35
C LEU A 24 2.86 2.59 -12.66
N ASP A 25 2.86 2.19 -11.39
CA ASP A 25 1.67 2.35 -10.57
C ASP A 25 1.37 3.83 -10.33
N ARG A 26 0.08 4.16 -10.16
CA ARG A 26 -0.39 5.55 -9.99
C ARG A 26 0.38 6.33 -8.92
N ASN A 27 0.69 5.67 -7.81
CA ASN A 27 1.42 6.29 -6.71
C ASN A 27 2.90 6.49 -7.04
N GLU A 28 3.53 5.63 -7.85
CA GLU A 28 4.92 5.79 -8.29
C GLU A 28 5.07 7.00 -9.22
N VAL A 29 4.06 7.25 -10.06
CA VAL A 29 4.02 8.49 -10.87
C VAL A 29 4.00 9.72 -9.95
N ALA A 30 3.15 9.71 -8.92
CA ALA A 30 2.97 10.84 -8.00
C ALA A 30 4.18 11.09 -7.07
N THR A 31 4.81 10.01 -6.60
CA THR A 31 5.87 10.02 -5.58
C THR A 31 7.27 10.05 -6.18
N SER A 32 7.48 9.41 -7.33
CA SER A 32 8.81 9.28 -7.95
C SER A 32 8.87 10.08 -9.25
N LEU A 33 8.14 9.67 -10.30
CA LEU A 33 8.31 10.21 -11.66
C LEU A 33 8.12 11.73 -11.72
N ARG A 34 7.08 12.23 -11.04
CA ARG A 34 6.78 13.67 -10.95
C ARG A 34 7.88 14.48 -10.25
N ARG A 35 8.65 13.87 -9.34
CA ARG A 35 9.71 14.53 -8.57
C ARG A 35 11.07 14.51 -9.26
N VAL A 36 11.23 13.74 -10.35
CA VAL A 36 12.53 13.58 -11.03
C VAL A 36 12.98 14.88 -11.71
N ASN A 37 12.07 15.64 -12.35
CA ASN A 37 12.39 16.92 -12.97
C ASN A 37 11.16 17.84 -13.12
N LYS A 38 11.39 19.12 -13.46
CA LYS A 38 10.32 20.13 -13.62
C LYS A 38 9.37 19.84 -14.79
N ALA A 39 9.85 19.26 -15.89
CA ALA A 39 9.01 18.91 -17.04
C ALA A 39 8.04 17.78 -16.69
N ALA A 40 8.50 16.74 -16.01
CA ALA A 40 7.66 15.68 -15.45
C ALA A 40 6.66 16.24 -14.42
N ALA A 41 7.09 17.19 -13.58
CA ALA A 41 6.19 17.86 -12.65
C ALA A 41 5.06 18.62 -13.36
N ALA A 42 5.37 19.32 -14.46
CA ALA A 42 4.41 20.04 -15.26
C ALA A 42 3.48 19.10 -16.07
N GLN A 43 4.00 17.98 -16.54
CA GLN A 43 3.21 16.99 -17.30
C GLN A 43 2.26 16.20 -16.40
N PHE A 44 2.64 15.91 -15.17
CA PHE A 44 1.87 15.12 -14.21
C PHE A 44 1.30 15.96 -13.06
N SER A 45 0.79 17.16 -13.37
CA SER A 45 0.23 18.08 -12.38
C SER A 45 -1.25 17.85 -12.04
N GLY A 46 -1.93 16.97 -12.78
CA GLY A 46 -3.34 16.67 -12.55
C GLY A 46 -3.60 15.97 -11.20
N PRO A 47 -4.85 16.01 -10.70
CA PRO A 47 -5.23 15.35 -9.45
C PRO A 47 -4.97 13.84 -9.49
N GLU A 48 -5.07 13.23 -10.67
CA GLU A 48 -4.77 11.82 -10.90
C GLU A 48 -3.32 11.43 -10.58
N HIS A 49 -2.38 12.37 -10.70
CA HIS A 49 -0.94 12.18 -10.46
C HIS A 49 -0.43 12.96 -9.25
N THR A 50 -1.32 13.59 -8.49
CA THR A 50 -0.99 14.36 -7.27
C THR A 50 -1.49 13.69 -6.01
N THR A 51 -2.58 12.92 -6.10
CA THR A 51 -3.17 12.22 -4.94
C THR A 51 -2.59 10.82 -4.79
N VAL A 52 -2.03 10.52 -3.62
CA VAL A 52 -1.57 9.17 -3.26
C VAL A 52 -2.74 8.34 -2.74
N HIS A 53 -2.99 7.19 -3.37
CA HIS A 53 -4.01 6.23 -2.98
C HIS A 53 -3.38 5.14 -2.10
N LEU A 54 -3.64 5.14 -0.80
CA LEU A 54 -2.99 4.22 0.15
C LEU A 54 -3.37 2.73 -0.05
N SER A 55 -4.45 2.44 -0.78
CA SER A 55 -4.82 1.09 -1.19
C SER A 55 -4.05 0.57 -2.41
N GLN A 56 -3.23 1.41 -3.03
CA GLN A 56 -2.32 1.05 -4.12
C GLN A 56 -0.88 1.02 -3.60
N PRO A 57 0.03 0.29 -4.26
CA PRO A 57 1.43 0.22 -3.84
C PRO A 57 2.04 1.62 -3.72
N VAL A 58 2.68 1.93 -2.59
CA VAL A 58 3.46 3.17 -2.40
C VAL A 58 4.90 2.73 -2.15
N PRO A 59 5.92 3.42 -2.72
CA PRO A 59 7.31 3.15 -2.39
C PRO A 59 7.54 3.13 -0.86
N PRO A 60 8.11 2.06 -0.28
CA PRO A 60 8.20 1.91 1.17
C PRO A 60 8.95 3.03 1.89
N SER A 61 9.98 3.59 1.26
CA SER A 61 10.75 4.72 1.80
C SER A 61 9.88 5.96 2.01
N ASP A 62 9.02 6.29 1.04
CA ASP A 62 8.16 7.46 1.10
C ASP A 62 7.02 7.26 2.09
N PHE A 63 6.45 6.05 2.12
CA PHE A 63 5.42 5.69 3.09
C PHE A 63 5.95 5.78 4.53
N ALA A 64 7.15 5.24 4.79
CA ALA A 64 7.83 5.33 6.07
C ALA A 64 8.13 6.77 6.47
N ALA A 65 8.69 7.57 5.55
CA ALA A 65 9.02 8.96 5.80
C ALA A 65 7.79 9.79 6.22
N HIS A 66 6.62 9.51 5.63
CA HIS A 66 5.39 10.21 5.97
C HIS A 66 4.78 9.73 7.30
N TRP A 67 4.59 8.41 7.45
CA TRP A 67 3.79 7.86 8.55
C TRP A 67 4.56 7.69 9.87
N LEU A 68 5.89 7.58 9.82
CA LEU A 68 6.72 7.55 11.02
C LEU A 68 7.16 8.94 11.48
N ALA A 69 6.84 10.00 10.74
CA ALA A 69 7.15 11.35 11.17
C ALA A 69 6.38 11.70 12.46
N PRO A 70 7.03 12.39 13.43
CA PRO A 70 6.38 12.76 14.69
C PRO A 70 5.10 13.58 14.46
N GLY A 71 3.99 13.14 15.04
CA GLY A 71 2.73 13.88 15.00
C GLY A 71 1.83 13.60 13.79
N THR A 72 2.27 12.84 12.79
CA THR A 72 1.44 12.50 11.61
C THR A 72 0.11 11.83 12.01
N THR A 73 0.13 10.96 13.01
CA THR A 73 -1.07 10.25 13.48
C THR A 73 -1.86 11.02 14.54
N ARG A 74 -1.35 12.15 15.04
CA ARG A 74 -1.98 12.94 16.13
C ARG A 74 -3.29 13.59 15.70
N GLY A 75 -3.36 14.03 14.45
CA GLY A 75 -4.56 14.64 13.86
C GLY A 75 -5.60 13.62 13.37
N LEU A 76 -5.26 12.33 13.33
CA LEU A 76 -6.18 11.31 12.84
C LEU A 76 -7.20 10.89 13.90
N THR A 77 -8.46 10.81 13.47
CA THR A 77 -9.54 10.17 14.23
C THR A 77 -9.26 8.68 14.41
N LEU A 78 -9.86 8.05 15.42
CA LEU A 78 -9.73 6.60 15.63
C LEU A 78 -10.18 5.79 14.40
N LYS A 79 -11.20 6.26 13.68
CA LYS A 79 -11.68 5.65 12.43
C LYS A 79 -10.59 5.66 11.35
N GLN A 80 -9.93 6.79 11.14
CA GLN A 80 -8.85 6.92 10.15
C GLN A 80 -7.63 6.06 10.52
N ARG A 81 -7.26 6.03 11.81
CA ARG A 81 -6.18 5.16 12.29
C ARG A 81 -6.46 3.68 12.05
N ARG A 82 -7.71 3.24 12.20
CA ARG A 82 -8.13 1.86 11.87
C ARG A 82 -8.10 1.58 10.37
N GLN A 83 -8.40 2.57 9.54
CA GLN A 83 -8.39 2.42 8.09
C GLN A 83 -6.98 2.33 7.50
N LEU A 84 -6.00 3.01 8.09
CA LEU A 84 -4.62 3.02 7.58
C LEU A 84 -4.02 1.61 7.37
N PRO A 85 -4.02 0.69 8.37
CA PRO A 85 -3.51 -0.67 8.16
C PRO A 85 -4.38 -1.48 7.19
N CYS A 86 -5.70 -1.28 7.15
CA CYS A 86 -6.56 -1.93 6.14
C CYS A 86 -6.16 -1.53 4.72
N LEU A 87 -5.92 -0.24 4.47
CA LEU A 87 -5.48 0.27 3.17
C LEU A 87 -4.08 -0.26 2.82
N ALA A 88 -3.15 -0.26 3.77
CA ALA A 88 -1.82 -0.81 3.57
C ALA A 88 -1.85 -2.33 3.27
N ALA A 89 -2.71 -3.09 3.95
CA ALA A 89 -2.93 -4.51 3.65
C ALA A 89 -3.53 -4.72 2.25
N ALA A 90 -4.50 -3.90 1.86
CA ALA A 90 -5.10 -3.92 0.52
C ALA A 90 -4.10 -3.53 -0.59
N SER A 91 -3.04 -2.78 -0.27
CA SER A 91 -1.97 -2.44 -1.23
C SER A 91 -1.08 -3.64 -1.61
N GLY A 92 -0.94 -4.61 -0.71
CA GLY A 92 -0.05 -5.76 -0.89
C GLY A 92 1.42 -5.51 -0.52
N VAL A 93 1.78 -4.29 -0.12
CA VAL A 93 3.15 -3.93 0.27
C VAL A 93 3.34 -4.18 1.78
N VAL A 94 3.92 -5.34 2.13
CA VAL A 94 4.09 -5.77 3.54
C VAL A 94 4.89 -4.75 4.36
N ALA A 95 5.92 -4.11 3.79
CA ALA A 95 6.68 -3.06 4.46
C ALA A 95 5.81 -1.86 4.87
N ASN A 96 4.86 -1.46 4.01
CA ASN A 96 3.93 -0.36 4.32
C ASN A 96 2.92 -0.77 5.39
N LEU A 97 2.50 -2.04 5.38
CA LEU A 97 1.62 -2.58 6.42
C LEU A 97 2.30 -2.57 7.80
N GLN A 98 3.58 -2.97 7.87
CA GLN A 98 4.38 -2.89 9.09
C GLN A 98 4.49 -1.45 9.60
N VAL A 99 4.84 -0.52 8.71
CA VAL A 99 4.91 0.91 9.04
C VAL A 99 3.56 1.43 9.51
N ALA A 100 2.47 1.06 8.84
CA ALA A 100 1.12 1.50 9.19
C ALA A 100 0.76 1.05 10.62
N LEU A 101 1.01 -0.22 10.96
CA LEU A 101 0.77 -0.77 12.28
C LEU A 101 1.66 -0.11 13.35
N GLN A 102 2.93 0.15 13.03
CA GLN A 102 3.83 0.88 13.92
C GLN A 102 3.33 2.31 14.18
N ALA A 103 2.87 3.02 13.15
CA ALA A 103 2.44 4.41 13.25
C ALA A 103 1.17 4.58 14.10
N VAL A 104 0.24 3.62 14.05
CA VAL A 104 -1.04 3.67 14.78
C VAL A 104 -1.04 2.88 16.09
N GLY A 105 0.00 2.08 16.33
CA GLY A 105 0.13 1.15 17.44
C GLY A 105 -0.42 -0.25 17.11
N CYS A 106 0.28 -1.30 17.56
CA CYS A 106 -0.01 -2.71 17.26
C CYS A 106 -1.41 -3.18 17.72
N THR A 107 -2.08 -2.44 18.61
CA THR A 107 -3.44 -2.76 19.10
C THR A 107 -4.52 -2.67 18.03
N LEU A 108 -4.20 -2.15 16.83
CA LEU A 108 -5.12 -2.05 15.70
C LEU A 108 -4.95 -3.16 14.65
N MET A 109 -4.16 -4.19 14.94
CA MET A 109 -4.09 -5.43 14.15
C MET A 109 -5.34 -6.29 14.36
N THR A 110 -6.44 -5.90 13.70
CA THR A 110 -7.76 -6.55 13.82
C THR A 110 -8.08 -7.41 12.61
N HIS A 111 -9.09 -8.29 12.70
CA HIS A 111 -9.56 -9.10 11.55
C HIS A 111 -9.90 -8.28 10.31
N LYS A 112 -10.30 -7.01 10.47
CA LYS A 112 -10.58 -6.10 9.35
C LYS A 112 -9.35 -5.80 8.49
N VAL A 113 -8.15 -5.85 9.08
CA VAL A 113 -6.89 -5.66 8.36
C VAL A 113 -6.63 -6.87 7.45
N PHE A 114 -6.87 -8.07 7.99
CA PHE A 114 -6.77 -9.31 7.24
C PHE A 114 -7.81 -9.36 6.11
N GLU A 115 -9.08 -9.11 6.43
CA GLU A 115 -10.19 -9.06 5.48
C GLU A 115 -9.90 -8.09 4.32
N ALA A 116 -9.36 -6.90 4.60
CA ALA A 116 -9.02 -5.94 3.56
C ALA A 116 -7.94 -6.46 2.59
N GLY A 117 -6.91 -7.14 3.11
CA GLY A 117 -5.91 -7.81 2.27
C GLY A 117 -6.52 -8.94 1.45
N ALA A 118 -7.40 -9.73 2.05
CA ALA A 118 -8.01 -10.90 1.42
C ALA A 118 -9.00 -10.52 0.32
N ALA A 119 -9.88 -9.56 0.60
CA ALA A 119 -10.81 -8.99 -0.37
C ALA A 119 -10.09 -8.32 -1.55
N SER A 120 -8.84 -7.89 -1.36
CA SER A 120 -7.99 -7.29 -2.40
C SER A 120 -7.02 -8.29 -3.05
N GLY A 121 -7.06 -9.56 -2.66
CA GLY A 121 -6.25 -10.62 -3.25
C GLY A 121 -4.76 -10.54 -2.93
N LYS A 122 -4.39 -9.88 -1.83
CA LYS A 122 -2.99 -9.59 -1.49
C LYS A 122 -2.39 -10.70 -0.64
N LEU A 123 -2.01 -11.80 -1.30
CA LEU A 123 -1.47 -13.00 -0.64
C LEU A 123 -0.35 -12.71 0.36
N PHE A 124 0.67 -11.92 -0.01
CA PHE A 124 1.80 -11.65 0.86
C PHE A 124 1.41 -10.87 2.12
N SER A 125 0.48 -9.91 2.02
CA SER A 125 -0.05 -9.20 3.19
C SER A 125 -0.84 -10.13 4.09
N CYS A 126 -1.70 -10.99 3.52
CA CYS A 126 -2.46 -11.99 4.29
C CYS A 126 -1.55 -13.03 4.96
N GLN A 127 -0.53 -13.51 4.25
CA GLN A 127 0.45 -14.47 4.79
C GLN A 127 1.23 -13.86 5.95
N TRP A 128 1.70 -12.62 5.80
CA TRP A 128 2.40 -11.93 6.88
C TRP A 128 1.48 -11.72 8.10
N LEU A 129 0.24 -11.27 7.89
CA LEU A 129 -0.75 -11.11 8.98
C LEU A 129 -1.05 -12.43 9.69
N TRP A 130 -1.17 -13.52 8.94
CA TRP A 130 -1.34 -14.87 9.49
C TRP A 130 -0.17 -15.26 10.40
N GLN A 131 1.06 -15.06 9.94
CA GLN A 131 2.27 -15.34 10.73
C GLN A 131 2.37 -14.50 12.01
N GLN A 132 1.78 -13.30 12.02
CA GLN A 132 1.71 -12.46 13.22
C GLN A 132 0.55 -12.84 14.17
N GLY A 133 -0.20 -13.91 13.89
CA GLY A 133 -1.36 -14.31 14.68
C GLY A 133 -2.53 -13.33 14.57
N CYS A 134 -2.64 -12.59 13.46
CA CYS A 134 -3.75 -11.68 13.25
C CYS A 134 -5.08 -12.47 13.19
N PRO A 135 -6.11 -12.06 13.96
CA PRO A 135 -7.39 -12.76 13.95
C PRO A 135 -7.98 -12.82 12.53
N THR A 136 -8.44 -13.97 12.08
CA THR A 136 -9.02 -14.14 10.73
C THR A 136 -10.52 -13.90 10.66
N GLY A 137 -11.16 -13.63 11.79
CA GLY A 137 -12.58 -13.34 11.89
C GLY A 137 -12.93 -12.77 13.26
N PRO A 138 -14.18 -12.29 13.44
CA PRO A 138 -14.73 -12.10 14.78
C PRO A 138 -14.70 -13.44 15.52
N GLU A 139 -14.43 -13.46 16.83
CA GLU A 139 -14.26 -14.67 17.66
C GLU A 139 -15.37 -15.73 17.49
N GLN A 140 -16.53 -15.34 16.97
CA GLN A 140 -17.71 -16.16 16.73
C GLN A 140 -17.72 -16.91 15.37
N TYR A 141 -16.89 -16.49 14.40
CA TYR A 141 -16.83 -17.03 13.05
C TYR A 141 -15.35 -17.24 12.69
N GLY A 142 -14.85 -18.47 12.81
CA GLY A 142 -13.44 -18.81 12.55
C GLY A 142 -12.97 -18.58 11.10
N SER A 143 -11.95 -19.32 10.67
CA SER A 143 -11.33 -19.31 9.33
C SER A 143 -12.31 -19.22 8.12
N SER A 144 -13.56 -19.67 8.29
CA SER A 144 -14.63 -19.56 7.29
C SER A 144 -14.93 -18.14 6.79
N GLY A 145 -14.75 -17.10 7.62
CA GLY A 145 -14.98 -15.71 7.20
C GLY A 145 -13.94 -15.22 6.19
N LEU A 146 -12.70 -15.68 6.32
CA LEU A 146 -11.61 -15.36 5.41
C LEU A 146 -11.81 -15.97 4.02
N LEU A 147 -12.23 -17.24 3.96
CA LEU A 147 -12.55 -17.92 2.71
C LEU A 147 -13.70 -17.23 1.98
N GLY A 148 -14.74 -16.82 2.71
CA GLY A 148 -15.88 -16.09 2.13
C GLY A 148 -15.48 -14.73 1.54
N THR A 149 -14.61 -13.99 2.22
CA THR A 149 -14.16 -12.66 1.75
C THR A 149 -13.20 -12.77 0.56
N ALA A 150 -12.27 -13.73 0.58
CA ALA A 150 -11.41 -14.02 -0.57
C ALA A 150 -12.21 -14.51 -1.79
N ALA A 151 -13.18 -15.41 -1.59
CA ALA A 151 -14.03 -15.92 -2.65
C ALA A 151 -14.96 -14.83 -3.23
N GLY A 152 -15.53 -13.97 -2.37
CA GLY A 152 -16.33 -12.82 -2.79
C GLY A 152 -15.54 -11.81 -3.63
N GLY A 153 -14.22 -11.68 -3.37
CA GLY A 153 -13.30 -10.89 -4.19
C GLY A 153 -12.74 -11.63 -5.42
N GLY A 154 -13.09 -12.90 -5.64
CA GLY A 154 -12.56 -13.72 -6.75
C GLY A 154 -11.12 -14.21 -6.54
N HIS A 155 -10.59 -14.13 -5.32
CA HIS A 155 -9.20 -14.43 -4.98
C HIS A 155 -9.05 -15.82 -4.35
N LEU A 156 -9.53 -16.84 -5.06
CA LEU A 156 -9.55 -18.24 -4.59
C LEU A 156 -8.16 -18.83 -4.27
N HIS A 157 -7.10 -18.26 -4.83
CA HIS A 157 -5.71 -18.65 -4.52
C HIS A 157 -5.33 -18.39 -3.05
N LEU A 158 -6.08 -17.56 -2.32
CA LEU A 158 -5.89 -17.33 -0.88
C LEU A 158 -6.45 -18.46 0.00
N SER A 159 -7.22 -19.41 -0.56
CA SER A 159 -7.75 -20.57 0.18
C SER A 159 -6.65 -21.42 0.83
N VAL A 160 -5.44 -21.38 0.28
CA VAL A 160 -4.26 -22.05 0.86
C VAL A 160 -3.97 -21.58 2.29
N LEU A 161 -4.26 -20.31 2.62
CA LEU A 161 -4.04 -19.77 3.96
C LEU A 161 -5.04 -20.32 4.99
N ALA A 162 -6.24 -20.72 4.55
CA ALA A 162 -7.26 -21.29 5.43
C ALA A 162 -6.96 -22.74 5.85
N GLY A 163 -6.09 -23.44 5.10
CA GLY A 163 -5.62 -24.79 5.41
C GLY A 163 -4.34 -24.84 6.24
N LEU A 164 -3.73 -23.69 6.56
CA LEU A 164 -2.61 -23.61 7.48
C LEU A 164 -3.14 -23.64 8.92
N GLU A 165 -2.45 -24.34 9.83
CA GLU A 165 -2.72 -24.23 11.26
C GLU A 165 -2.26 -22.86 11.78
N PRO A 166 -3.00 -22.24 12.72
CA PRO A 166 -2.59 -20.97 13.29
C PRO A 166 -1.23 -21.13 13.99
N PRO A 167 -0.33 -20.14 13.88
CA PRO A 167 0.94 -20.19 14.61
C PRO A 167 0.67 -20.29 16.12
N ASN A 168 1.37 -21.23 16.76
CA ASN A 168 1.30 -21.58 18.19
C ASN A 168 1.80 -20.43 19.08
#